data_AF-A0A2R6LMF1-F1
#
_entry.id   AF-A0A2R6LMF1-F1
#
_cell.length_a   1.000
_cell.length_b   1.000
_cell.length_c   1.000
_cell.angle_alpha   90.00
_cell.angle_beta   90.00
_cell.angle_gamma   90.00
#
_symmetry.space_group_name_H-M   'P 1'
#
loop_
_entity.id
_entity.type
_entity.pdbx_description
1 polymer ?
#
loop_
_entity_poly.entity_id
_entity_poly.type
_entity_poly.pdbx_seq_one_letter_code
_entity_poly.pdbx_strand_id
1 'polypeptide(L)' 'MDVALVCVGDELLAGDTVNTNAAWLGRRLSDRGVD' A
#
# COMPACT_ATOMS: atom_id res chain seq x y z
N MET A 1 -14.66 -6.98 3.39
CA MET A 1 -14.48 -7.27 1.94
C MET A 1 -13.00 -7.17 1.75
N ASP A 2 -12.39 -8.26 1.29
CA ASP A 2 -10.99 -8.48 1.60
C ASP A 2 -10.14 -8.16 0.37
N VAL A 3 -9.09 -7.38 0.56
CA VAL A 3 -8.23 -6.94 -0.55
C VAL A 3 -6.75 -7.18 -0.26
N ALA A 4 -6.01 -7.51 -1.31
CA ALA A 4 -4.56 -7.52 -1.28
C ALA A 4 -4.03 -6.26 -1.96
N LEU A 5 -3.13 -5.55 -1.30
CA LEU A 5 -2.40 -4.43 -1.88
C LEU A 5 -1.00 -4.87 -2.29
N VAL A 6 -0.69 -4.75 -3.58
CA VAL A 6 0.64 -5.05 -4.13
C VAL A 6 1.25 -3.77 -4.67
N CYS A 7 2.44 -3.42 -4.17
CA CYS A 7 3.23 -2.32 -4.69
C CYS A 7 4.43 -2.88 -5.45
N VAL A 8 4.70 -2.33 -6.63
CA VAL A 8 5.77 -2.77 -7.53
C VAL A 8 6.78 -1.64 -7.68
N GLY A 9 8.06 -1.95 -7.53
CA GLY A 9 9.18 -1.03 -7.68
C GLY A 9 10.43 -1.63 -7.06
N ASP A 10 11.51 -1.71 -7.84
CA ASP A 10 12.79 -2.28 -7.37
C ASP A 10 13.38 -1.43 -6.25
N GLU A 11 13.18 -0.12 -6.30
CA GLU A 11 13.57 0.85 -5.27
C GLU A 11 12.83 0.62 -3.93
N LEU A 12 11.62 0.07 -3.97
CA LEU A 12 10.89 -0.31 -2.77
C LEU A 12 11.46 -1.60 -2.16
N LEU A 13 11.85 -2.55 -3.01
CA LEU A 13 12.49 -3.81 -2.60
C LEU A 13 13.91 -3.59 -2.06
N ALA A 14 14.66 -2.69 -2.70
CA ALA A 14 16.00 -2.28 -2.30
C ALA A 14 16.00 -1.39 -1.04
N GLY A 15 14.86 -0.78 -0.71
CA GLY A 15 14.72 0.12 0.44
C GLY A 15 15.18 1.56 0.17
N ASP A 16 15.47 1.90 -1.09
CA ASP A 16 15.85 3.26 -1.50
C ASP A 16 14.68 4.25 -1.34
N THR A 17 13.45 3.74 -1.42
CA THR A 17 12.24 4.53 -1.25
C THR A 17 11.29 3.90 -0.23
N VAL A 18 10.81 4.71 0.71
CA VAL A 18 9.76 4.30 1.66
C VAL A 18 8.41 4.19 0.93
N ASN A 19 7.74 3.05 1.06
CA ASN A 19 6.44 2.80 0.42
C ASN A 19 5.30 3.60 1.08
N THR A 20 5.18 4.88 0.73
CA THR A 20 4.09 5.76 1.19
C THR A 20 2.78 5.51 0.44
N ASN A 21 2.84 4.92 -0.76
CA ASN A 21 1.67 4.54 -1.55
C ASN A 21 0.80 3.54 -0.81
N ALA A 22 1.40 2.51 -0.20
CA ALA A 22 0.68 1.51 0.59
C ALA A 22 -0.05 2.14 1.78
N ALA A 23 0.63 3.02 2.52
CA ALA A 23 0.04 3.70 3.67
C ALA A 23 -1.12 4.64 3.26
N TRP A 24 -0.98 5.38 2.16
CA TRP A 24 -2.01 6.29 1.66
C TRP A 24 -3.26 5.56 1.16
N LEU A 25 -3.07 4.46 0.41
CA LEU A 25 -4.17 3.70 -0.16
C LEU A 25 -4.85 2.84 0.90
N GLY A 26 -4.09 2.22 1.81
CA GLY A 26 -4.62 1.45 2.95
C GLY A 26 -5.58 2.29 3.79
N ARG A 27 -5.21 3.51 4.16
CA ARG A 27 -6.10 4.42 4.91
C ARG A 27 -7.43 4.67 4.18
N ARG A 28 -7.37 4.94 2.87
CA ARG A 28 -8.57 5.19 2.06
C ARG A 28 -9.46 3.96 1.89
N LEU A 29 -8.88 2.77 1.86
CA LEU A 29 -9.60 1.51 1.80
C LEU A 29 -10.29 1.24 3.13
N SER A 30 -9.58 1.43 4.25
CA SER A 30 -10.17 1.34 5.59
C SER A 30 -11.31 2.33 5.79
N ASP A 31 -11.16 3.59 5.33
CA ASP A 31 -12.24 4.60 5.37
C ASP A 31 -13.51 4.16 4.59
N ARG A 32 -13.37 3.20 3.67
CA ARG A 32 -14.47 2.62 2.88
C ARG A 32 -14.96 1.27 3.41
N GLY A 33 -14.49 0.84 4.58
CA GLY A 33 -14.88 -0.42 5.21
C GLY A 33 -14.27 -1.66 4.54
N VAL A 34 -13.15 -1.48 3.83
CA VAL A 34 -12.36 -2.57 3.26
C VAL A 34 -11.32 -3.01 4.29
N ASP A 35 -11.17 -4.33 4.43
CA ASP A 35 -10.20 -4.98 5.32
C ASP A 35 -9.08 -5.61 4.46
#